data_AF-A0A4Y2VLC9-F1
#
_entry.id   AF-A0A4Y2VLC9-F1
#
_cell.length_a   1.000
_cell.length_b   1.000
_cell.length_c   1.000
_cell.angle_alpha   90.00
_cell.angle_beta   90.00
_cell.angle_gamma   90.00
#
_symmetry.space_group_name_H-M   'P 1'
#
loop_
_entity.id
_entity.type
_entity.pdbx_description
1 polymer ?
#
loop_
_entity_poly.entity_id
_entity_poly.type
_entity_poly.pdbx_seq_one_letter_code
_entity_poly.pdbx_strand_id
1 'polypeptide(L)'
;MVHGPCGIINPNAPCMKDDECSKQFPKAFREETEENVNGYSVYKRRCIEPVRVGKHYIDNRWIVPYNPWLSKKYNAHINVEVCASVKSVKYLYKYVYKGHDAASITLKNDDRVNHDEILNFLDGRYVIAPEAMWRLSEFSMSDKSHTVIRLAVHLPEQQAIFFKERQENEAVERASIKDTTLTAWFKLNLIDEEAHEYYYADIPQYYVFDKPSTKWQKR
;
A
#
# COMPACT_ATOMS: atom_id res chain seq x y z
N MET A 1 -11.99 16.75 18.92
CA MET A 1 -11.04 16.20 19.92
C MET A 1 -10.03 17.27 20.24
N VAL A 2 -9.55 17.30 21.48
CA VAL A 2 -8.44 18.18 21.90
C VAL A 2 -7.15 17.39 21.73
N HIS A 3 -6.18 17.93 20.99
CA HIS A 3 -4.83 17.38 20.99
C HIS A 3 -4.27 17.48 22.41
N GLY A 4 -3.71 16.37 22.91
CA GLY A 4 -3.13 16.34 24.25
C GLY A 4 -2.05 17.43 24.39
N PRO A 5 -1.89 18.05 25.57
CA PRO A 5 -0.83 19.01 25.80
C PRO A 5 0.54 18.43 25.41
N CYS A 6 1.30 19.21 24.65
CA CYS A 6 2.64 18.87 24.17
C CYS A 6 3.49 20.16 24.09
N GLY A 7 4.73 20.05 23.61
CA GLY A 7 5.65 21.19 23.56
C GLY A 7 6.07 21.59 24.97
N ILE A 8 6.17 22.89 25.21
CA ILE A 8 6.58 23.46 26.51
C ILE A 8 5.67 22.98 27.66
N ILE A 9 4.38 22.75 27.38
CA ILE A 9 3.41 22.31 28.39
C ILE A 9 3.67 20.86 28.82
N ASN A 10 4.15 20.02 27.89
CA ASN A 10 4.48 18.63 28.17
C ASN A 10 5.54 18.13 27.18
N PRO A 11 6.84 18.30 27.50
CA PRO A 11 7.95 17.88 26.63
C PRO A 11 8.00 16.35 26.44
N ASN A 12 7.46 15.59 27.37
CA ASN A 12 7.45 14.12 27.35
C ASN A 12 6.25 13.54 26.58
N ALA A 13 5.46 14.37 25.88
CA ALA A 13 4.32 13.87 25.13
C ALA A 13 4.77 12.94 23.99
N PRO A 14 4.07 11.82 23.71
CA PRO A 14 4.46 10.85 22.66
C PRO A 14 4.57 11.44 21.25
N CYS A 15 3.94 12.60 21.02
CA CYS A 15 4.00 13.30 19.75
C CYS A 15 5.26 14.14 19.57
N MET A 16 6.06 14.37 20.62
CA MET A 16 7.28 15.19 20.57
C MET A 16 8.40 14.45 19.85
N LYS A 17 9.08 15.15 18.94
CA LYS A 17 10.28 14.71 18.22
C LYS A 17 11.17 15.94 18.01
N ASP A 18 12.45 15.83 18.36
CA ASP A 18 13.43 16.92 18.18
C ASP A 18 12.92 18.26 18.76
N ASP A 19 12.38 18.21 19.99
CA ASP A 19 11.76 19.33 20.72
C ASP A 19 10.53 19.99 20.06
N GLU A 20 10.04 19.43 18.96
CA GLU A 20 8.84 19.88 18.27
C GLU A 20 7.72 18.83 18.28
N CYS A 21 6.47 19.29 18.25
CA CYS A 21 5.35 18.37 18.06
C CYS A 21 5.37 17.85 16.61
N SER A 22 5.51 16.53 16.42
CA SER A 22 5.45 15.89 15.10
C SER A 22 4.13 16.09 14.35
N LYS A 23 3.08 16.54 15.05
CA LYS A 23 1.77 16.91 14.48
C LYS A 23 1.59 18.43 14.33
N GLN A 24 2.62 19.20 14.70
CA GLN A 24 2.72 20.66 14.64
C GLN A 24 1.62 21.36 15.44
N PHE A 25 1.35 20.88 16.64
CA PHE A 25 0.50 21.58 17.60
C PHE A 25 1.36 22.43 18.55
N PRO A 26 0.86 23.59 19.01
CA PRO A 26 -0.40 24.23 18.62
C PRO A 26 -0.37 24.78 17.18
N LYS A 27 -1.51 24.68 16.46
CA LYS A 27 -1.65 25.22 15.09
C LYS A 27 -1.87 26.73 15.12
N ALA A 28 -1.46 27.47 14.10
CA ALA A 28 -1.73 28.91 14.02
C ALA A 28 -3.24 29.22 13.89
N PHE A 29 -3.67 30.37 14.40
CA PHE A 29 -4.99 30.91 14.09
C PHE A 29 -5.07 31.31 12.62
N ARG A 30 -6.25 31.16 12.02
CA ARG A 30 -6.51 31.41 10.60
C ARG A 30 -7.94 31.88 10.45
N GLU A 31 -8.16 32.94 9.68
CA GLU A 31 -9.51 33.46 9.40
C GLU A 31 -10.25 32.65 8.34
N GLU A 32 -9.55 31.93 7.46
CA GLU A 32 -10.17 31.12 6.42
C GLU A 32 -9.45 29.77 6.28
N THR A 33 -10.12 28.82 5.65
CA THR A 33 -9.51 27.54 5.30
C THR A 33 -8.80 27.71 3.97
N GLU A 34 -7.51 27.42 3.95
CA GLU A 34 -6.67 27.51 2.74
C GLU A 34 -6.30 26.13 2.22
N GLU A 35 -6.36 25.98 0.90
CA GLU A 35 -5.84 24.80 0.21
C GLU A 35 -4.32 24.86 0.18
N ASN A 36 -3.69 23.77 0.62
CA ASN A 36 -2.24 23.64 0.55
C ASN A 36 -1.88 22.80 -0.67
N VAL A 37 -1.30 23.44 -1.69
CA VAL A 37 -0.87 22.82 -2.96
C VAL A 37 0.02 21.58 -2.73
N ASN A 38 0.75 21.53 -1.61
CA ASN A 38 1.74 20.50 -1.32
C ASN A 38 1.40 19.57 -0.14
N GLY A 39 0.17 19.61 0.41
CA GLY A 39 -0.16 18.82 1.59
C GLY A 39 -1.63 18.75 1.98
N TYR A 40 -1.87 18.77 3.29
CA TYR A 40 -3.19 18.80 3.93
C TYR A 40 -3.70 20.24 4.01
N SER A 41 -5.02 20.42 3.92
CA SER A 41 -5.65 21.73 4.03
C SER A 41 -5.36 22.37 5.39
N VAL A 42 -5.20 23.70 5.39
CA VAL A 42 -5.00 24.48 6.62
C VAL A 42 -6.33 25.08 7.01
N TYR A 43 -6.98 24.53 8.04
CA TYR A 43 -8.32 24.96 8.44
C TYR A 43 -8.36 26.30 9.13
N LYS A 44 -9.47 27.03 8.92
CA LYS A 44 -9.90 28.17 9.74
C LYS A 44 -9.86 27.80 11.22
N ARG A 45 -9.17 28.63 12.01
CA ARG A 45 -9.06 28.51 13.47
C ARG A 45 -9.26 29.89 14.06
N ARG A 46 -10.48 30.14 14.57
CA ARG A 46 -10.86 31.43 15.14
C ARG A 46 -10.17 31.64 16.48
N CYS A 47 -9.67 32.85 16.73
CA CYS A 47 -9.21 33.25 18.05
C CYS A 47 -10.43 33.58 18.91
N ILE A 48 -10.78 32.68 19.82
CA ILE A 48 -11.85 32.85 20.81
C ILE A 48 -11.26 32.65 22.21
N GLU A 49 -12.04 32.99 23.23
CA GLU A 49 -11.62 32.78 24.61
C GLU A 49 -11.24 31.32 24.88
N PRO A 50 -10.07 31.06 25.49
CA PRO A 50 -9.64 29.71 25.82
C PRO A 50 -10.56 29.11 26.88
N VAL A 51 -10.83 27.81 26.74
CA VAL A 51 -11.64 27.05 27.69
C VAL A 51 -10.73 26.22 28.59
N ARG A 52 -11.07 26.13 29.88
CA ARG A 52 -10.34 25.28 30.81
C ARG A 52 -10.72 23.82 30.59
N VAL A 53 -9.74 23.00 30.22
CA VAL A 53 -9.88 21.55 30.07
C VAL A 53 -8.93 20.88 31.06
N GLY A 54 -9.49 20.40 32.17
CA GLY A 54 -8.70 19.89 33.30
C GLY A 54 -7.85 20.98 33.97
N LYS A 55 -6.52 20.82 33.91
CA LYS A 55 -5.53 21.75 34.50
C LYS A 55 -5.02 22.81 33.52
N HIS A 56 -5.38 22.73 32.24
CA HIS A 56 -4.83 23.58 31.19
C HIS A 56 -5.91 24.46 30.56
N TYR A 57 -5.52 25.65 30.14
CA TYR A 57 -6.35 26.51 29.29
C TYR A 57 -6.04 26.18 27.83
N ILE A 58 -7.08 25.84 27.08
CA ILE A 58 -6.95 25.33 25.72
C ILE A 58 -7.82 26.19 24.80
N ASP A 59 -7.20 26.67 23.72
CA ASP A 59 -7.89 27.40 22.65
C ASP A 59 -8.00 26.56 21.37
N ASN A 60 -8.57 27.15 20.32
CA ASN A 60 -8.79 26.50 19.03
C ASN A 60 -7.52 26.03 18.32
N ARG A 61 -6.31 26.41 18.78
CA ARG A 61 -5.05 25.94 18.19
C ARG A 61 -4.76 24.48 18.48
N TRP A 62 -5.40 23.94 19.52
CA TRP A 62 -5.25 22.56 19.98
C TRP A 62 -6.34 21.62 19.48
N ILE A 63 -7.35 22.16 18.78
CA ILE A 63 -8.50 21.36 18.35
C ILE A 63 -8.17 20.60 17.07
N VAL A 64 -8.40 19.28 17.09
CA VAL A 64 -8.34 18.43 15.90
C VAL A 64 -9.59 18.73 15.06
N PRO A 65 -9.47 18.90 13.73
CA PRO A 65 -10.61 19.11 12.84
C PRO A 65 -11.72 18.10 13.11
N TYR A 66 -12.98 18.55 13.06
CA TYR A 66 -14.14 17.69 13.28
C TYR A 66 -15.36 18.32 12.64
N ASN A 67 -16.38 17.49 12.40
CA ASN A 67 -17.70 17.96 12.03
C ASN A 67 -18.66 17.83 13.23
N PRO A 68 -19.20 18.95 13.76
CA PRO A 68 -20.09 18.92 14.92
C PRO A 68 -21.34 18.06 14.71
N TRP A 69 -21.91 18.10 13.51
CA TRP A 69 -23.12 17.34 13.20
C TRP A 69 -22.84 15.84 13.17
N LEU A 70 -21.78 15.39 12.48
CA LEU A 70 -21.38 13.98 12.44
C LEU A 70 -21.05 13.47 13.84
N SER A 71 -20.26 14.23 14.60
CA SER A 71 -19.86 13.82 15.95
C SER A 71 -21.07 13.63 16.88
N LYS A 72 -22.05 14.54 16.78
CA LYS A 72 -23.31 14.45 17.54
C LYS A 72 -24.20 13.30 17.06
N LYS A 73 -24.35 13.13 15.74
CA LYS A 73 -25.22 12.11 15.15
C LYS A 73 -24.81 10.69 15.52
N TYR A 74 -23.50 10.41 15.51
CA TYR A 74 -22.98 9.07 15.75
C TYR A 74 -22.45 8.87 17.18
N ASN A 75 -22.56 9.89 18.04
CA ASN A 75 -21.99 9.90 19.39
C ASN A 75 -20.53 9.38 19.42
N ALA A 76 -19.76 9.78 18.42
CA ALA A 76 -18.41 9.28 18.18
C ALA A 76 -17.51 10.43 17.75
N HIS A 77 -16.21 10.29 18.01
CA HIS A 77 -15.25 11.26 17.52
C HIS A 77 -14.94 11.03 16.05
N ILE A 78 -15.38 11.96 15.19
CA ILE A 78 -15.19 11.87 13.75
C ILE A 78 -14.26 13.00 13.31
N ASN A 79 -13.03 12.64 12.94
CA ASN A 79 -12.14 13.56 12.24
C ASN A 79 -12.63 13.72 10.80
N VAL A 80 -12.72 14.96 10.32
CA VAL A 80 -13.11 15.25 8.94
C VAL A 80 -11.99 16.06 8.31
N GLU A 81 -11.46 15.52 7.22
CA GLU A 81 -10.36 16.12 6.48
C GLU A 81 -10.76 16.37 5.02
N VAL A 82 -10.43 17.56 4.50
CA VAL A 82 -10.56 17.90 3.09
C VAL A 82 -9.38 17.30 2.32
N CYS A 83 -9.70 16.47 1.33
CA CYS A 83 -8.73 15.77 0.50
C CYS A 83 -8.67 16.44 -0.89
N ALA A 84 -7.93 17.55 -1.01
CA ALA A 84 -7.83 18.32 -2.26
C ALA A 84 -6.51 18.07 -3.04
N SER A 85 -5.47 17.51 -2.43
CA SER A 85 -4.17 17.31 -3.07
C SER A 85 -3.92 15.86 -3.51
N VAL A 86 -3.13 15.67 -4.56
CA VAL A 86 -2.68 14.34 -5.03
C VAL A 86 -2.00 13.55 -3.90
N LYS A 87 -1.28 14.23 -3.00
CA LYS A 87 -0.67 13.58 -1.82
C LYS A 87 -1.72 13.06 -0.86
N SER A 88 -2.76 13.84 -0.57
CA SER A 88 -3.88 13.42 0.29
C SER A 88 -4.64 12.24 -0.32
N VAL A 89 -4.86 12.23 -1.65
CA VAL A 89 -5.50 11.11 -2.35
C VAL A 89 -4.61 9.87 -2.29
N LYS A 90 -3.33 9.99 -2.64
CA LYS A 90 -2.36 8.88 -2.51
C LYS A 90 -2.32 8.34 -1.08
N TYR A 91 -2.41 9.21 -0.09
CA TYR A 91 -2.46 8.82 1.32
C TYR A 91 -3.76 8.07 1.65
N LEU A 92 -4.92 8.53 1.20
CA LEU A 92 -6.19 7.81 1.37
C LEU A 92 -6.11 6.40 0.79
N TYR A 93 -5.71 6.28 -0.48
CA TYR A 93 -5.51 4.99 -1.15
C TYR A 93 -4.49 4.15 -0.41
N LYS A 94 -3.36 4.74 0.00
CA LYS A 94 -2.36 4.03 0.80
C LYS A 94 -3.01 3.37 2.00
N TYR A 95 -3.87 4.06 2.76
CA TYR A 95 -4.49 3.54 3.99
C TYR A 95 -5.66 2.59 3.76
N VAL A 96 -6.50 2.84 2.75
CA VAL A 96 -7.55 1.90 2.33
C VAL A 96 -6.93 0.58 1.87
N TYR A 97 -5.80 0.65 1.16
CA TYR A 97 -5.07 -0.49 0.63
C TYR A 97 -3.80 -0.82 1.43
N LYS A 98 -3.63 -0.30 2.66
CA LYS A 98 -2.45 -0.58 3.50
C LYS A 98 -2.58 -1.98 4.10
N GLY A 99 -2.67 -2.99 3.24
CA GLY A 99 -2.66 -4.39 3.61
C GLY A 99 -3.79 -4.84 4.52
N HIS A 100 -4.43 -5.92 4.15
CA HIS A 100 -5.18 -6.74 5.09
C HIS A 100 -4.18 -7.31 6.11
N ASP A 101 -4.39 -7.08 7.41
CA ASP A 101 -3.68 -7.86 8.43
C ASP A 101 -3.99 -9.34 8.14
N ALA A 102 -2.97 -10.07 7.68
CA ALA A 102 -3.05 -11.51 7.55
C ALA A 102 -2.92 -12.09 8.95
N ALA A 103 -3.89 -12.90 9.34
CA ALA A 103 -3.89 -13.58 10.62
C ALA A 103 -3.72 -15.07 10.37
N SER A 104 -2.68 -15.68 10.94
CA SER A 104 -2.54 -17.13 10.98
C SER A 104 -3.22 -17.63 12.25
N ILE A 105 -4.22 -18.48 12.11
CA ILE A 105 -5.06 -18.99 13.19
C ILE A 105 -4.66 -20.44 13.46
N THR A 106 -4.17 -20.75 14.66
CA THR A 106 -3.90 -22.14 15.06
C THR A 106 -5.18 -22.83 15.51
N LEU A 107 -5.56 -23.91 14.83
CA LEU A 107 -6.65 -24.79 15.22
C LEU A 107 -6.08 -25.88 16.13
N LYS A 108 -6.47 -25.88 17.41
CA LYS A 108 -6.14 -26.97 18.34
C LYS A 108 -7.30 -27.96 18.40
N ASN A 109 -7.07 -29.19 17.94
CA ASN A 109 -7.92 -30.33 18.28
C ASN A 109 -7.33 -31.02 19.52
N ASP A 110 -8.19 -31.31 20.50
CA ASP A 110 -7.92 -31.91 21.83
C ASP A 110 -6.60 -32.70 21.99
N ASP A 111 -5.82 -32.33 23.02
CA ASP A 111 -4.78 -33.01 23.82
C ASP A 111 -3.88 -34.13 23.22
N ARG A 112 -3.97 -34.43 21.94
CA ARG A 112 -3.07 -35.30 21.19
C ARG A 112 -2.44 -34.45 20.12
N VAL A 113 -1.24 -33.99 20.43
CA VAL A 113 -0.42 -33.20 19.53
C VAL A 113 -0.03 -34.06 18.32
N ASN A 114 -0.86 -34.03 17.28
CA ASN A 114 -0.47 -34.48 15.95
C ASN A 114 0.07 -33.25 15.21
N HIS A 115 1.40 -33.16 15.11
CA HIS A 115 2.11 -32.04 14.48
C HIS A 115 1.97 -32.09 12.95
N ASP A 116 0.78 -31.76 12.44
CA ASP A 116 0.57 -31.49 11.02
C ASP A 116 0.43 -29.97 10.80
N GLU A 117 1.50 -29.32 10.32
CA GLU A 117 1.53 -27.87 10.10
C GLU A 117 0.49 -27.39 9.08
N ILE A 118 0.03 -28.26 8.16
CA ILE A 118 -0.95 -27.90 7.13
C ILE A 118 -2.37 -27.95 7.69
N LEU A 119 -2.67 -28.91 8.57
CA LEU A 119 -4.00 -29.05 9.19
C LEU A 119 -4.22 -28.13 10.39
N ASN A 120 -3.15 -27.65 11.03
CA ASN A 120 -3.23 -26.91 12.30
C ASN A 120 -3.26 -25.39 12.14
N PHE A 121 -3.06 -24.84 10.94
CA PHE A 121 -3.05 -23.37 10.73
C PHE A 121 -3.95 -22.97 9.58
N LEU A 122 -4.78 -21.95 9.82
CA LEU A 122 -5.59 -21.29 8.81
C LEU A 122 -5.08 -19.87 8.60
N ASP A 123 -4.56 -19.60 7.41
CA ASP A 123 -4.17 -18.25 7.00
C ASP A 123 -5.41 -17.47 6.52
N GLY A 124 -5.89 -16.58 7.37
CA GLY A 124 -6.98 -15.67 7.08
C GLY A 124 -6.47 -14.31 6.61
N ARG A 125 -7.18 -13.69 5.65
CA ARG A 125 -7.00 -12.27 5.31
C ARG A 125 -8.20 -11.49 5.83
N TYR A 126 -7.96 -10.40 6.55
CA TYR A 126 -9.03 -9.50 6.98
C TYR A 126 -9.63 -8.76 5.78
N VAL A 127 -10.92 -8.94 5.53
CA VAL A 127 -11.66 -8.23 4.46
C VAL A 127 -12.53 -7.13 5.09
N ILE A 128 -12.46 -5.90 4.57
CA ILE A 128 -13.30 -4.80 5.06
C ILE A 128 -14.77 -5.00 4.64
N ALA A 129 -15.74 -4.46 5.41
CA ALA A 129 -17.16 -4.64 5.15
C ALA A 129 -17.61 -4.33 3.69
N PRO A 130 -17.11 -3.25 3.03
CA PRO A 130 -17.44 -2.99 1.63
C PRO A 130 -16.94 -4.09 0.67
N GLU A 131 -15.72 -4.57 0.87
CA GLU A 131 -15.13 -5.63 0.06
C GLU A 131 -15.83 -6.97 0.29
N ALA A 132 -16.19 -7.27 1.55
CA ALA A 132 -16.93 -8.48 1.90
C ALA A 132 -18.30 -8.51 1.21
N MET A 133 -19.03 -7.38 1.23
CA MET A 133 -20.28 -7.24 0.50
C MET A 133 -20.08 -7.43 -1.02
N TRP A 134 -19.04 -6.82 -1.60
CA TRP A 134 -18.71 -6.95 -3.02
C TRP A 134 -18.48 -8.41 -3.43
N ARG A 135 -17.73 -9.15 -2.60
CA ARG A 135 -17.45 -10.57 -2.80
C ARG A 135 -18.68 -11.44 -2.60
N LEU A 136 -19.50 -11.19 -1.56
CA LEU A 136 -20.75 -11.92 -1.31
C LEU A 136 -21.77 -11.73 -2.43
N SER A 137 -21.74 -10.58 -3.09
CA SER A 137 -22.57 -10.29 -4.26
C SER A 137 -21.94 -10.75 -5.59
N GLU A 138 -20.83 -11.50 -5.54
CA GLU A 138 -20.10 -12.01 -6.72
C GLU A 138 -19.73 -10.94 -7.75
N PHE A 139 -19.56 -9.69 -7.32
CA PHE A 139 -19.15 -8.63 -8.22
C PHE A 139 -17.67 -8.80 -8.60
N SER A 140 -17.36 -8.45 -9.85
CA SER A 140 -15.97 -8.41 -10.30
C SER A 140 -15.16 -7.44 -9.44
N MET A 141 -14.16 -7.98 -8.74
CA MET A 141 -13.29 -7.26 -7.81
C MET A 141 -12.25 -6.41 -8.54
N SER A 142 -11.85 -6.85 -9.73
CA SER A 142 -10.86 -6.17 -10.55
C SER A 142 -11.11 -6.55 -12.00
N ASP A 143 -11.15 -5.55 -12.87
CA ASP A 143 -11.02 -5.77 -14.29
C ASP A 143 -9.61 -5.39 -14.73
N LYS A 144 -9.03 -6.18 -15.64
CA LYS A 144 -7.71 -5.90 -16.21
C LYS A 144 -7.93 -5.43 -17.64
N SER A 145 -7.85 -4.13 -17.85
CA SER A 145 -7.93 -3.56 -19.20
C SER A 145 -6.79 -4.01 -20.11
N HIS A 146 -5.65 -4.42 -19.54
CA HIS A 146 -4.46 -4.81 -20.30
C HIS A 146 -3.76 -6.01 -19.65
N THR A 147 -3.12 -6.83 -20.49
CA THR A 147 -2.26 -7.92 -20.05
C THR A 147 -0.93 -7.37 -19.55
N VAL A 148 -0.65 -7.56 -18.26
CA VAL A 148 0.64 -7.19 -17.66
C VAL A 148 1.61 -8.37 -17.82
N ILE A 149 2.73 -8.13 -18.51
CA ILE A 149 3.80 -9.11 -18.70
C ILE A 149 5.02 -8.66 -17.90
N ARG A 150 5.51 -9.54 -17.02
CA ARG A 150 6.75 -9.28 -16.27
C ARG A 150 7.94 -9.74 -17.11
N LEU A 151 8.70 -8.76 -17.61
CA LEU A 151 9.95 -8.99 -18.31
C LEU A 151 11.09 -9.28 -17.33
N ALA A 152 11.99 -10.18 -17.73
CA ALA A 152 13.15 -10.55 -16.93
C ALA A 152 14.25 -9.49 -17.12
N VAL A 153 14.89 -9.07 -16.03
CA VAL A 153 16.05 -8.17 -16.09
C VAL A 153 17.09 -8.73 -15.13
N HIS A 154 18.24 -9.10 -15.66
CA HIS A 154 19.35 -9.67 -14.90
C HIS A 154 20.66 -9.48 -15.68
N LEU A 155 21.78 -9.61 -14.97
CA LEU A 155 23.12 -9.66 -15.57
C LEU A 155 23.37 -11.03 -16.24
N PRO A 156 24.42 -11.15 -17.07
CA PRO A 156 24.84 -12.44 -17.62
C PRO A 156 24.99 -13.48 -16.51
N GLU A 157 24.37 -14.65 -16.71
CA GLU A 157 24.37 -15.80 -15.78
C GLU A 157 23.76 -15.53 -14.38
N GLN A 158 23.09 -14.39 -14.17
CA GLN A 158 22.41 -14.05 -12.91
C GLN A 158 20.88 -14.15 -13.02
N GLN A 159 20.36 -15.02 -13.89
CA GLN A 159 18.93 -15.27 -13.98
C GLN A 159 18.38 -15.89 -12.68
N ALA A 160 17.20 -15.44 -12.28
CA ALA A 160 16.50 -16.04 -11.15
C ALA A 160 16.01 -17.45 -11.52
N ILE A 161 16.42 -18.46 -10.76
CA ILE A 161 16.02 -19.85 -10.94
C ILE A 161 15.15 -20.26 -9.75
N PHE A 162 13.95 -20.73 -10.04
CA PHE A 162 13.04 -21.28 -9.02
C PHE A 162 13.17 -22.80 -9.00
N PHE A 163 13.37 -23.36 -7.82
CA PHE A 163 13.53 -24.79 -7.59
C PHE A 163 12.71 -25.23 -6.38
N LYS A 164 12.41 -26.53 -6.32
CA LYS A 164 11.93 -27.17 -5.10
C LYS A 164 13.14 -27.68 -4.34
N GLU A 165 13.06 -27.68 -3.01
CA GLU A 165 14.12 -28.22 -2.14
C GLU A 165 14.52 -29.63 -2.61
N ARG A 166 15.83 -29.90 -2.71
CA ARG A 166 16.43 -31.14 -3.24
C ARG A 166 16.35 -31.33 -4.76
N GLN A 167 15.90 -30.33 -5.52
CA GLN A 167 15.88 -30.32 -6.99
C GLN A 167 16.72 -29.18 -7.58
N GLU A 168 17.75 -28.73 -6.86
CA GLU A 168 18.60 -27.60 -7.22
C GLU A 168 19.32 -27.86 -8.55
N ASN A 169 20.00 -29.01 -8.67
CA ASN A 169 20.80 -29.35 -9.84
C ASN A 169 19.95 -29.45 -11.11
N GLU A 170 18.80 -30.13 -11.03
CA GLU A 170 17.88 -30.22 -12.16
C GLU A 170 17.31 -28.85 -12.57
N ALA A 171 17.09 -27.95 -11.60
CA ALA A 171 16.61 -26.61 -11.90
C ALA A 171 17.66 -25.77 -12.63
N VAL A 172 18.93 -25.92 -12.25
CA VAL A 172 20.06 -25.31 -12.96
C VAL A 172 20.17 -25.85 -14.38
N GLU A 173 20.08 -27.17 -14.57
CA GLU A 173 20.10 -27.77 -15.91
C GLU A 173 18.93 -27.26 -16.77
N ARG A 174 17.70 -27.24 -16.24
CA ARG A 174 16.54 -26.69 -16.95
C ARG A 174 16.72 -25.21 -17.31
N ALA A 175 17.30 -24.41 -16.42
CA ALA A 175 17.56 -23.00 -16.66
C ALA A 175 18.68 -22.76 -17.68
N SER A 176 19.61 -23.71 -17.85
CA SER A 176 20.64 -23.63 -18.89
C SER A 176 20.07 -23.85 -20.30
N ILE A 177 18.99 -24.60 -20.42
CA ILE A 177 18.34 -24.94 -21.70
C ILE A 177 17.31 -23.87 -22.10
N LYS A 178 16.62 -23.28 -21.11
CA LYS A 178 15.50 -22.37 -21.34
C LYS A 178 15.95 -20.92 -21.38
N ASP A 179 15.47 -20.19 -22.38
CA ASP A 179 15.68 -18.75 -22.43
C ASP A 179 14.73 -17.99 -21.50
N THR A 180 15.25 -16.94 -20.87
CA THR A 180 14.42 -15.92 -20.24
C THR A 180 13.84 -15.02 -21.32
N THR A 181 12.83 -14.21 -20.98
CA THR A 181 12.30 -13.21 -21.91
C THR A 181 13.41 -12.25 -22.41
N LEU A 182 14.45 -12.01 -21.61
CA LEU A 182 15.60 -11.16 -21.98
C LEU A 182 16.56 -11.88 -22.91
N THR A 183 16.99 -13.10 -22.60
CA THR A 183 17.92 -13.83 -23.48
C THR A 183 17.27 -14.20 -24.80
N ALA A 184 15.98 -14.53 -24.79
CA ALA A 184 15.20 -14.73 -26.00
C ALA A 184 15.09 -13.44 -26.82
N TRP A 185 15.03 -12.26 -26.19
CA TRP A 185 15.02 -10.99 -26.92
C TRP A 185 16.35 -10.73 -27.62
N PHE A 186 17.48 -11.00 -26.97
CA PHE A 186 18.78 -10.93 -27.64
C PHE A 186 18.85 -11.87 -28.84
N LYS A 187 18.36 -13.11 -28.71
CA LYS A 187 18.30 -14.06 -29.82
C LYS A 187 17.36 -13.62 -30.95
N LEU A 188 16.21 -13.03 -30.61
CA LEU A 188 15.28 -12.45 -31.59
C LEU A 188 15.98 -11.36 -32.41
N ASN A 189 16.70 -10.45 -31.76
CA ASN A 189 17.44 -9.38 -32.44
C ASN A 189 18.58 -9.88 -33.33
N LEU A 190 19.01 -11.13 -33.20
CA LEU A 190 19.99 -11.70 -34.14
C LEU A 190 19.35 -12.19 -35.44
N ILE A 191 18.03 -12.39 -35.45
CA ILE A 191 17.32 -13.10 -36.52
C ILE A 191 16.32 -12.18 -37.24
N ASP A 192 15.62 -11.33 -36.49
CA ASP A 192 14.54 -10.47 -36.99
C ASP A 192 14.98 -9.01 -36.96
N GLU A 193 15.12 -8.40 -38.14
CA GLU A 193 15.51 -6.99 -38.30
C GLU A 193 14.43 -6.03 -37.78
N GLU A 194 13.14 -6.40 -37.84
CA GLU A 194 12.07 -5.56 -37.30
C GLU A 194 12.17 -5.45 -35.77
N ALA A 195 12.71 -6.48 -35.10
CA ALA A 195 12.89 -6.45 -33.66
C ALA A 195 13.89 -5.38 -33.21
N HIS A 196 14.78 -4.90 -34.11
CA HIS A 196 15.76 -3.84 -33.82
C HIS A 196 15.11 -2.49 -33.56
N GLU A 197 13.91 -2.28 -34.09
CA GLU A 197 13.17 -1.02 -33.94
C GLU A 197 12.53 -0.87 -32.56
N TYR A 198 12.45 -1.96 -31.78
CA TYR A 198 11.73 -1.98 -30.50
C TYR A 198 12.67 -2.16 -29.31
N TYR A 199 12.50 -1.31 -28.29
CA TYR A 199 13.12 -1.54 -27.00
C TYR A 199 12.59 -2.81 -26.35
N TYR A 200 13.39 -3.44 -25.50
CA TYR A 200 12.98 -4.64 -24.77
C TYR A 200 11.64 -4.49 -24.05
N ALA A 201 11.35 -3.32 -23.49
CA ALA A 201 10.08 -3.02 -22.81
C ALA A 201 8.86 -2.99 -23.75
N ASP A 202 9.08 -2.71 -25.03
CA ASP A 202 8.02 -2.52 -26.03
C ASP A 202 7.76 -3.79 -26.86
N ILE A 203 8.70 -4.72 -26.89
CA ILE A 203 8.59 -6.01 -27.60
C ILE A 203 7.27 -6.73 -27.34
N PRO A 204 6.73 -6.81 -26.10
CA PRO A 204 5.47 -7.51 -25.86
C PRO A 204 4.23 -6.91 -26.56
N GLN A 205 4.34 -5.66 -27.07
CA GLN A 205 3.30 -5.01 -27.87
C GLN A 205 3.21 -5.61 -29.28
N TYR A 206 4.33 -6.12 -29.82
CA TYR A 206 4.45 -6.62 -31.20
C TYR A 206 4.69 -8.13 -31.27
N TYR A 207 5.27 -8.72 -30.23
CA TYR A 207 5.61 -10.13 -30.13
C TYR A 207 4.95 -10.77 -28.90
N VAL A 208 4.64 -12.07 -29.01
CA VAL A 208 4.19 -12.92 -27.91
C VAL A 208 5.34 -13.84 -27.50
N PHE A 209 5.58 -13.94 -26.20
CA PHE A 209 6.54 -14.92 -25.68
C PHE A 209 5.89 -16.30 -25.58
N ASP A 210 6.33 -17.24 -26.42
CA ASP A 210 5.92 -18.63 -26.36
C ASP A 210 6.68 -19.34 -25.24
N LYS A 211 5.99 -19.63 -24.13
CA LYS A 211 6.60 -20.25 -22.94
C LYS A 211 7.15 -21.66 -23.18
N PRO A 212 6.46 -22.55 -23.93
CA PRO A 212 7.00 -23.85 -24.33
C PRO A 212 8.34 -23.78 -25.07
N SER A 213 8.43 -22.97 -26.14
CA SER A 213 9.67 -22.87 -26.93
C SER A 213 10.68 -21.86 -26.39
N THR A 214 10.29 -21.05 -25.41
CA THR A 214 11.07 -19.95 -24.83
C THR A 214 11.52 -18.93 -25.89
N LYS A 215 10.66 -18.63 -26.86
CA LYS A 215 10.96 -17.72 -27.97
C LYS A 215 9.91 -16.63 -28.11
N TRP A 216 10.33 -15.50 -28.67
CA TRP A 216 9.41 -14.47 -29.13
C TRP A 216 8.88 -14.83 -30.52
N GLN A 217 7.58 -14.76 -30.69
CA GLN A 217 6.90 -14.94 -31.97
C GLN A 217 6.12 -13.68 -32.29
N LYS A 218 6.13 -13.27 -33.56
CA LYS A 218 5.38 -12.10 -34.01
C LYS A 218 3.87 -12.33 -33.78
N ARG A 219 3.18 -11.29 -33.31
CA ARG A 219 1.73 -11.32 -33.08
C ARG A 219 0.94 -11.47 -34.37
#